data_AF-A0A1B6GDE5-F1
#
_entry.id   AF-A0A1B6GDE5-F1
#
_cell.length_a   1.000
_cell.length_b   1.000
_cell.length_c   1.000
_cell.angle_alpha   90.00
_cell.angle_beta   90.00
_cell.angle_gamma   90.00
#
_symmetry.space_group_name_H-M   'P 1'
#
loop_
_entity.id
_entity.type
_entity.pdbx_description
1 polymer ?
#
loop_
_entity_poly.entity_id
_entity_poly.type
_entity_poly.pdbx_seq_one_letter_code
_entity_poly.pdbx_strand_id
1 'polypeptide(L)'
;MRHTMWRLVRSVVRSHQHSQRRFASTYLQKQRFRDAAASIILNDPVPTTEFSQDLQQDLEEFNSLFPEIERDLTETTSRYADAEMANKWFQKVLQYNMTGGSKSRGLAVVQSYRILAAPEDVIPENMRLAQIMGWCLELLHTSLVLTQDLIDQARERRGKPCWYLQNPRQAPDGAARLIECAVYKLLKKYFRKKDYYIDALELFHTVGEKAMLGKVLDMETRGDPSLSLFDMTTYNTISKYRSAYHSFKLPVSLALYMAGIRISELHRQARTIQLEMGNFYQAQCDFFNCYGGGRWHHKRPGHDIEDGRCTWLIVVALQRASPAQKQALIENYGKRDEEKV
;
A
#
# COMPACT_ATOMS: atom_id res chain seq x y z
N MET A 1 -14.22 -3.98 -47.17
CA MET A 1 -14.46 -2.82 -46.26
C MET A 1 -13.78 -2.92 -44.88
N ARG A 2 -12.63 -3.60 -44.72
CA ARG A 2 -11.81 -3.55 -43.47
C ARG A 2 -10.36 -3.08 -43.67
N HIS A 3 -9.97 -2.68 -44.89
CA HIS A 3 -8.60 -2.24 -45.20
C HIS A 3 -8.45 -0.73 -45.47
N THR A 4 -9.53 0.05 -45.44
CA THR A 4 -9.51 1.48 -45.82
C THR A 4 -9.42 2.41 -44.59
N MET A 5 -9.85 1.96 -43.41
CA MET A 5 -9.87 2.79 -42.18
C MET A 5 -8.48 2.99 -41.55
N TRP A 6 -7.57 2.01 -41.72
CA TRP A 6 -6.19 2.08 -41.21
C TRP A 6 -5.24 2.98 -42.03
N ARG A 7 -5.62 3.34 -43.27
CA ARG A 7 -4.83 4.27 -44.09
C ARG A 7 -5.13 5.74 -43.78
N LEU A 8 -6.34 6.07 -43.35
CA LEU A 8 -6.70 7.44 -42.93
C LEU A 8 -5.98 7.85 -41.64
N VAL A 9 -5.88 6.95 -40.65
CA VAL A 9 -5.17 7.21 -39.38
C VAL A 9 -3.67 7.44 -39.60
N ARG A 10 -3.03 6.76 -40.56
CA ARG A 10 -1.61 6.97 -40.89
C ARG A 10 -1.32 8.30 -41.61
N SER A 11 -2.29 8.87 -42.33
CA SER A 11 -2.09 10.14 -43.05
C SER A 11 -2.13 11.36 -42.12
N VAL A 12 -2.94 11.32 -41.06
CA VAL A 12 -3.06 12.38 -40.05
C VAL A 12 -1.82 12.46 -39.15
N VAL A 13 -1.12 11.34 -38.95
CA VAL A 13 0.10 11.28 -38.12
C VAL A 13 1.36 11.75 -38.88
N ARG A 14 1.37 11.71 -40.21
CA ARG A 14 2.55 12.10 -41.02
C ARG A 14 2.65 13.60 -41.32
N SER A 15 1.57 14.38 -41.20
CA SER A 15 1.60 15.82 -41.50
C SER A 15 2.11 16.71 -40.35
N HIS A 16 2.39 16.14 -39.16
CA HIS A 16 2.91 16.89 -38.01
C HIS A 16 4.39 16.63 -37.70
N GLN A 17 5.13 15.93 -38.57
CA GLN A 17 6.51 15.52 -38.31
C GLN A 17 7.60 16.58 -38.63
N HIS A 18 7.25 17.85 -38.80
CA HIS A 18 8.25 18.92 -39.03
C HIS A 18 8.55 19.84 -37.85
N SER A 19 7.99 19.61 -36.67
CA SER A 19 8.55 20.16 -35.44
C SER A 19 8.56 19.08 -34.38
N GLN A 20 9.73 18.82 -33.79
CA GLN A 20 9.98 18.19 -32.48
C GLN A 20 11.22 17.28 -32.50
N ARG A 21 12.40 17.91 -32.41
CA ARG A 21 13.63 17.25 -31.91
C ARG A 21 13.65 17.10 -30.37
N ARG A 22 12.55 17.41 -29.66
CA ARG A 22 12.42 17.30 -28.19
C ARG A 22 11.75 16.01 -27.68
N PHE A 23 11.30 15.10 -28.55
CA PHE A 23 10.50 13.94 -28.15
C PHE A 23 11.26 12.60 -28.09
N ALA A 24 12.56 12.57 -28.42
CA ALA A 24 13.33 11.33 -28.43
C ALA A 24 13.49 10.70 -27.03
N SER A 25 13.61 11.52 -25.97
CA SER A 25 13.75 11.05 -24.58
C SER A 25 12.45 10.44 -24.03
N THR A 26 11.30 11.05 -24.35
CA THR A 26 9.98 10.57 -23.91
C THR A 26 9.55 9.31 -24.66
N TYR A 27 10.04 9.10 -25.89
CA TYR A 27 9.76 7.90 -26.67
C TYR A 27 10.48 6.67 -26.09
N LEU A 28 11.74 6.82 -25.68
CA LEU A 28 12.53 5.76 -25.02
C LEU A 28 11.95 5.34 -23.66
N GLN A 29 11.42 6.27 -22.87
CA GLN A 29 10.73 5.96 -21.60
C GLN A 29 9.38 5.25 -21.80
N LYS A 30 8.61 5.64 -22.83
CA LYS A 30 7.33 4.97 -23.16
C LYS A 30 7.52 3.56 -23.71
N GLN A 31 8.64 3.31 -24.40
CA GLN A 31 9.00 1.99 -24.91
C GLN A 31 9.34 1.04 -23.75
N ARG A 32 10.18 1.48 -22.79
CA ARG A 32 10.49 0.72 -21.57
C ARG A 32 9.26 0.30 -20.75
N PHE A 33 8.25 1.16 -20.63
CA PHE A 33 7.01 0.85 -19.90
C PHE A 33 6.12 -0.16 -20.64
N ARG A 34 6.06 -0.06 -21.98
CA ARG A 34 5.34 -1.03 -22.83
C ARG A 34 6.02 -2.39 -22.81
N ASP A 35 7.34 -2.43 -22.86
CA ASP A 35 8.13 -3.66 -22.88
C ASP A 35 8.07 -4.38 -21.52
N ALA A 36 8.05 -3.64 -20.40
CA ALA A 36 7.82 -4.21 -19.06
C ALA A 36 6.41 -4.77 -18.88
N ALA A 37 5.37 -4.06 -19.35
CA ALA A 37 3.99 -4.54 -19.29
C ALA A 37 3.74 -5.74 -20.22
N ALA A 38 4.39 -5.78 -21.39
CA ALA A 38 4.33 -6.90 -22.32
C ALA A 38 5.10 -8.13 -21.79
N SER A 39 6.25 -7.94 -21.15
CA SER A 39 7.04 -9.02 -20.53
C SER A 39 6.31 -9.69 -19.35
N ILE A 40 5.56 -8.91 -18.54
CA ILE A 40 4.69 -9.47 -17.47
C ILE A 40 3.58 -10.37 -18.05
N ILE A 41 3.15 -10.12 -19.29
CA ILE A 41 2.10 -10.89 -19.98
C ILE A 41 2.68 -12.05 -20.80
N LEU A 42 3.94 -11.97 -21.25
CA LEU A 42 4.55 -12.90 -22.22
C LEU A 42 5.63 -13.83 -21.65
N ASN A 43 5.91 -13.81 -20.34
CA ASN A 43 6.92 -14.68 -19.70
C ASN A 43 8.35 -14.55 -20.27
N ASP A 44 8.66 -13.44 -20.96
CA ASP A 44 10.03 -13.09 -21.31
C ASP A 44 10.77 -12.58 -20.06
N PRO A 45 12.02 -13.00 -19.81
CA PRO A 45 12.79 -12.56 -18.65
C PRO A 45 13.02 -11.05 -18.70
N VAL A 46 12.32 -10.31 -17.85
CA VAL A 46 12.62 -8.89 -17.56
C VAL A 46 14.09 -8.80 -17.17
N PRO A 47 14.88 -7.83 -17.68
CA PRO A 47 16.20 -7.55 -17.16
C PRO A 47 16.06 -7.13 -15.69
N THR A 48 16.18 -8.11 -14.80
CA THR A 48 15.76 -8.03 -13.39
C THR A 48 16.91 -7.56 -12.50
N THR A 49 18.14 -7.61 -13.01
CA THR A 49 19.36 -7.42 -12.24
C THR A 49 19.64 -5.95 -11.92
N GLU A 50 19.57 -5.04 -12.90
CA GLU A 50 19.81 -3.59 -12.67
C GLU A 50 18.68 -2.94 -11.87
N PHE A 51 17.42 -3.24 -12.20
CA PHE A 51 16.24 -2.73 -11.47
C PHE A 51 16.21 -3.21 -10.00
N SER A 52 16.79 -4.38 -9.72
CA SER A 52 16.89 -4.90 -8.36
C SER A 52 18.00 -4.24 -7.54
N GLN A 53 19.10 -3.80 -8.16
CA GLN A 53 20.21 -3.15 -7.46
C GLN A 53 19.85 -1.73 -7.04
N ASP A 54 19.24 -0.94 -7.94
CA ASP A 54 18.77 0.42 -7.64
C ASP A 54 17.73 0.42 -6.51
N LEU A 55 16.79 -0.54 -6.53
CA LEU A 55 15.78 -0.67 -5.48
C LEU A 55 16.38 -1.07 -4.12
N GLN A 56 17.44 -1.89 -4.13
CA GLN A 56 18.14 -2.28 -2.92
C GLN A 56 18.90 -1.10 -2.31
N GLN A 57 19.60 -0.32 -3.14
CA GLN A 57 20.25 0.91 -2.68
C GLN A 57 19.24 1.91 -2.13
N ASP A 58 18.14 2.16 -2.85
CA ASP A 58 17.07 3.05 -2.39
C ASP A 58 16.48 2.58 -1.04
N LEU A 59 16.36 1.26 -0.83
CA LEU A 59 15.91 0.69 0.44
C LEU A 59 16.93 0.89 1.56
N GLU A 60 18.22 0.70 1.29
CA GLU A 60 19.30 0.93 2.26
C GLU A 60 19.36 2.40 2.68
N GLU A 61 19.31 3.33 1.72
CA GLU A 61 19.25 4.77 1.98
C GLU A 61 17.98 5.15 2.76
N PHE A 62 16.83 4.61 2.39
CA PHE A 62 15.58 4.83 3.11
C PHE A 62 15.65 4.34 4.56
N ASN A 63 16.21 3.15 4.79
CA ASN A 63 16.40 2.57 6.12
C ASN A 63 17.43 3.31 6.97
N SER A 64 18.42 3.96 6.34
CA SER A 64 19.43 4.75 7.04
C SER A 64 18.85 5.93 7.84
N LEU A 65 17.65 6.41 7.46
CA LEU A 65 16.95 7.46 8.18
C LEU A 65 16.22 6.96 9.44
N PHE A 66 16.00 5.66 9.59
CA PHE A 66 15.21 5.13 10.71
C PHE A 66 15.73 5.56 12.09
N PRO A 67 17.05 5.54 12.40
CA PRO A 67 17.54 6.00 13.70
C PRO A 67 17.22 7.47 13.99
N GLU A 68 17.23 8.34 12.97
CA GLU A 68 16.79 9.73 13.13
C GLU A 68 15.28 9.82 13.35
N ILE A 69 14.48 9.07 12.60
CA ILE A 69 13.02 9.05 12.76
C ILE A 69 12.63 8.56 14.17
N GLU A 70 13.26 7.49 14.64
CA GLU A 70 13.08 6.95 15.98
C GLU A 70 13.43 8.01 17.03
N ARG A 71 14.63 8.59 16.93
CA ARG A 71 15.09 9.66 17.82
C ARG A 71 14.10 10.81 17.85
N ASP A 72 13.63 11.29 16.71
CA ASP A 72 12.67 12.38 16.60
C ASP A 72 11.31 12.11 17.27
N LEU A 73 10.94 10.84 17.36
CA LEU A 73 9.68 10.39 17.94
C LEU A 73 9.77 10.07 19.44
N THR A 74 10.97 9.68 19.91
CA THR A 74 11.22 9.26 21.29
C THR A 74 12.01 10.28 22.11
N GLU A 75 12.73 11.21 21.48
CA GLU A 75 13.45 12.26 22.19
C GLU A 75 12.47 13.19 22.90
N THR A 76 12.76 13.36 24.17
CA THR A 76 12.04 14.22 25.09
C THR A 76 12.26 15.68 24.73
N THR A 77 11.44 16.18 23.81
CA THR A 77 11.09 17.61 23.85
C THR A 77 10.61 17.94 25.27
N SER A 78 10.89 19.14 25.77
CA SER A 78 10.61 19.56 27.16
C SER A 78 9.19 19.28 27.67
N ARG A 79 8.23 19.03 26.75
CA ARG A 79 6.83 18.67 27.03
C ARG A 79 6.59 17.26 27.57
N TYR A 80 7.53 16.31 27.42
CA TYR A 80 7.34 14.91 27.84
C TYR A 80 8.53 14.35 28.61
N ALA A 81 9.38 15.22 29.17
CA ALA A 81 10.61 14.85 29.88
C ALA A 81 10.34 13.91 31.07
N ASP A 82 9.16 14.01 31.66
CA ASP A 82 8.66 13.23 32.79
C ASP A 82 8.10 11.83 32.40
N ALA A 83 7.97 11.53 31.10
CA ALA A 83 7.40 10.29 30.58
C ALA A 83 8.45 9.29 30.04
N GLU A 84 9.67 9.26 30.60
CA GLU A 84 10.79 8.44 30.11
C GLU A 84 10.43 6.95 29.92
N MET A 85 9.70 6.36 30.87
CA MET A 85 9.24 4.97 30.80
C MET A 85 8.37 4.71 29.56
N ALA A 86 7.47 5.64 29.22
CA ALA A 86 6.61 5.53 28.04
C ALA A 86 7.41 5.71 26.74
N ASN A 87 8.40 6.61 26.73
CA ASN A 87 9.27 6.82 25.57
C ASN A 87 10.15 5.59 25.28
N LYS A 88 10.75 4.98 26.30
CA LYS A 88 11.49 3.71 26.17
C LYS A 88 10.61 2.57 25.67
N TRP A 89 9.37 2.49 26.13
CA TRP A 89 8.41 1.51 25.63
C TRP A 89 8.06 1.77 24.16
N PHE A 90 7.82 3.02 23.77
CA PHE A 90 7.49 3.37 22.38
C PHE A 90 8.67 3.16 21.44
N GLN A 91 9.90 3.39 21.91
CA GLN A 91 11.12 3.04 21.20
C GLN A 91 11.15 1.55 20.83
N LYS A 92 10.84 0.68 21.80
CA LYS A 92 10.74 -0.78 21.58
C LYS A 92 9.64 -1.12 20.55
N VAL A 93 8.49 -0.45 20.60
CA VAL A 93 7.40 -0.61 19.62
C VAL A 93 7.89 -0.31 18.21
N LEU A 94 8.58 0.82 18.02
CA LEU A 94 9.13 1.24 16.73
C LEU A 94 10.16 0.22 16.22
N GLN A 95 11.16 -0.11 17.03
CA GLN A 95 12.21 -1.06 16.66
C GLN A 95 11.65 -2.44 16.28
N TYR A 96 10.63 -2.92 16.98
CA TYR A 96 10.04 -4.23 16.72
C TYR A 96 9.27 -4.28 15.39
N ASN A 97 8.48 -3.24 15.12
CA ASN A 97 7.50 -3.25 14.02
C ASN A 97 7.99 -2.54 12.74
N MET A 98 8.96 -1.63 12.85
CA MET A 98 9.38 -0.76 11.75
C MET A 98 10.72 -1.15 11.09
N THR A 99 11.52 -2.06 11.66
CA THR A 99 12.85 -2.42 11.11
C THR A 99 12.85 -3.50 10.01
N GLY A 100 11.69 -4.10 9.72
CA GLY A 100 11.54 -5.13 8.67
C GLY A 100 10.52 -4.78 7.59
N GLY A 101 10.30 -5.71 6.65
CA GLY A 101 9.40 -5.52 5.51
C GLY A 101 10.04 -4.76 4.34
N SER A 102 9.42 -4.82 3.18
CA SER A 102 9.97 -4.30 1.92
C SER A 102 9.97 -2.77 1.77
N LYS A 103 9.30 -2.05 2.68
CA LYS A 103 9.07 -0.59 2.62
C LYS A 103 8.49 -0.09 1.30
N SER A 104 7.78 -0.95 0.58
CA SER A 104 7.33 -0.64 -0.79
C SER A 104 6.43 0.59 -0.87
N ARG A 105 5.65 0.89 0.19
CA ARG A 105 4.77 2.07 0.21
C ARG A 105 5.59 3.34 0.41
N GLY A 106 6.51 3.33 1.37
CA GLY A 106 7.44 4.43 1.61
C GLY A 106 8.31 4.72 0.38
N LEU A 107 8.91 3.69 -0.21
CA LEU A 107 9.70 3.81 -1.43
C LEU A 107 8.86 4.30 -2.61
N ALA A 108 7.58 3.92 -2.73
CA ALA A 108 6.70 4.44 -3.77
C ALA A 108 6.51 5.96 -3.69
N VAL A 109 6.54 6.57 -2.49
CA VAL A 109 6.57 8.05 -2.35
C VAL A 109 7.83 8.62 -2.98
N VAL A 110 8.99 8.05 -2.63
CA VAL A 110 10.31 8.51 -3.09
C VAL A 110 10.41 8.41 -4.61
N GLN A 111 10.05 7.27 -5.19
CA GLN A 111 10.09 7.07 -6.64
C GLN A 111 9.11 7.99 -7.36
N SER A 112 7.89 8.12 -6.83
CA SER A 112 6.89 9.00 -7.44
C SER A 112 7.37 10.45 -7.43
N TYR A 113 7.97 10.91 -6.33
CA TYR A 113 8.52 12.26 -6.26
C TYR A 113 9.66 12.46 -7.26
N ARG A 114 10.61 11.53 -7.32
CA ARG A 114 11.74 11.56 -8.25
C ARG A 114 11.30 11.64 -9.73
N ILE A 115 10.18 10.99 -10.07
CA ILE A 115 9.63 10.98 -11.43
C ILE A 115 8.81 12.26 -11.74
N LEU A 116 8.10 12.80 -10.74
CA LEU A 116 7.14 13.89 -10.92
C LEU A 116 7.74 15.29 -10.72
N ALA A 117 8.77 15.42 -9.89
CA ALA A 117 9.43 16.69 -9.61
C ALA A 117 10.18 17.21 -10.83
N ALA A 118 10.33 18.53 -10.93
CA ALA A 118 11.19 19.13 -11.93
C ALA A 118 12.65 18.66 -11.70
N PRO A 119 13.47 18.44 -12.76
CA PRO A 119 14.84 17.94 -12.59
C PRO A 119 15.70 18.75 -11.60
N GLU A 120 15.49 20.06 -11.55
CA GLU A 120 16.14 20.99 -10.62
C GLU A 120 15.72 20.82 -9.15
N ASP A 121 14.55 20.23 -8.89
CA ASP A 121 14.03 19.96 -7.55
C ASP A 121 14.46 18.59 -7.01
N VAL A 122 15.03 17.71 -7.85
CA VAL A 122 15.56 16.40 -7.47
C VAL A 122 16.96 16.55 -6.85
N ILE A 123 17.02 17.30 -5.75
CA ILE A 123 18.23 17.56 -4.97
C ILE A 123 18.22 16.76 -3.65
N PRO A 124 19.39 16.51 -3.02
CA PRO A 124 19.47 15.71 -1.80
C PRO A 124 18.52 16.15 -0.67
N GLU A 125 18.32 17.45 -0.49
CA GLU A 125 17.42 17.99 0.54
C GLU A 125 15.95 17.61 0.30
N ASN A 126 15.46 17.77 -0.93
CA ASN A 126 14.09 17.43 -1.28
C ASN A 126 13.86 15.91 -1.34
N MET A 127 14.84 15.15 -1.83
CA MET A 127 14.80 13.68 -1.80
C MET A 127 14.74 13.16 -0.37
N ARG A 128 15.48 13.77 0.56
CA ARG A 128 15.40 13.45 1.98
C ARG A 128 14.02 13.74 2.57
N LEU A 129 13.38 14.84 2.18
CA LEU A 129 11.98 15.12 2.57
C LEU A 129 11.01 14.08 1.99
N ALA A 130 11.22 13.60 0.76
CA ALA A 130 10.42 12.52 0.18
C ALA A 130 10.59 11.20 0.95
N GLN A 131 11.80 10.88 1.39
CA GLN A 131 12.06 9.71 2.25
C GLN A 131 11.35 9.84 3.60
N ILE A 132 11.40 11.02 4.25
CA ILE A 132 10.66 11.25 5.51
C ILE A 132 9.15 11.15 5.32
N MET A 133 8.63 11.66 4.20
CA MET A 133 7.21 11.50 3.84
C MET A 133 6.86 10.01 3.64
N GLY A 134 7.75 9.25 3.01
CA GLY A 134 7.65 7.80 2.91
C GLY A 134 7.63 7.11 4.28
N TRP A 135 8.43 7.55 5.24
CA TRP A 135 8.38 7.05 6.61
C TRP A 135 7.07 7.37 7.33
N CYS A 136 6.48 8.55 7.08
CA CYS A 136 5.14 8.88 7.56
C CYS A 136 4.10 7.88 7.03
N LEU A 137 4.22 7.47 5.76
CA LEU A 137 3.37 6.45 5.17
C LEU A 137 3.60 5.04 5.74
N GLU A 138 4.85 4.66 6.00
CA GLU A 138 5.18 3.38 6.65
C GLU A 138 4.69 3.33 8.11
N LEU A 139 4.68 4.46 8.82
CA LEU A 139 4.07 4.58 10.15
C LEU A 139 2.55 4.36 10.09
N LEU A 140 1.85 5.06 9.18
CA LEU A 140 0.40 4.84 8.99
C LEU A 140 0.11 3.38 8.63
N HIS A 141 0.88 2.79 7.71
CA HIS A 141 0.68 1.39 7.35
C HIS A 141 0.93 0.46 8.55
N THR A 142 1.93 0.73 9.37
CA THR A 142 2.24 -0.08 10.55
C THR A 142 1.16 0.04 11.62
N SER A 143 0.59 1.23 11.87
CA SER A 143 -0.55 1.35 12.79
C SER A 143 -1.74 0.53 12.29
N LEU A 144 -2.04 0.58 10.98
CA LEU A 144 -3.09 -0.24 10.38
C LEU A 144 -2.81 -1.73 10.51
N VAL A 145 -1.57 -2.19 10.32
CA VAL A 145 -1.20 -3.61 10.50
C VAL A 145 -1.39 -4.04 11.96
N LEU A 146 -0.91 -3.26 12.93
CA LEU A 146 -1.07 -3.59 14.35
C LEU A 146 -2.54 -3.70 14.77
N THR A 147 -3.38 -2.76 14.31
CA THR A 147 -4.83 -2.84 14.53
C THR A 147 -5.43 -4.08 13.87
N GLN A 148 -4.95 -4.48 12.69
CA GLN A 148 -5.45 -5.67 11.99
C GLN A 148 -5.06 -6.95 12.74
N ASP A 149 -3.81 -7.06 13.19
CA ASP A 149 -3.31 -8.21 13.92
C ASP A 149 -4.12 -8.46 15.20
N LEU A 150 -4.54 -7.39 15.88
CA LEU A 150 -5.41 -7.47 17.06
C LEU A 150 -6.84 -7.92 16.70
N ILE A 151 -7.44 -7.34 15.65
CA ILE A 151 -8.81 -7.69 15.19
C ILE A 151 -8.88 -9.17 14.78
N ASP A 152 -7.89 -9.62 14.01
CA ASP A 152 -7.87 -10.99 13.48
C ASP A 152 -7.30 -12.01 14.50
N GLN A 153 -6.82 -11.54 15.66
CA GLN A 153 -6.08 -12.38 16.61
C GLN A 153 -4.92 -13.13 15.95
N ALA A 154 -4.23 -12.47 15.02
CA ALA A 154 -3.14 -13.05 14.26
C ALA A 154 -1.97 -13.40 15.18
N ARG A 155 -1.38 -14.60 14.98
CA ARG A 155 -0.27 -15.07 15.81
C ARG A 155 1.07 -14.48 15.40
N GLU A 156 1.29 -14.32 14.10
CA GLU A 156 2.58 -13.93 13.53
C GLU A 156 2.44 -12.84 12.46
N ARG A 157 3.44 -11.95 12.42
CA ARG A 157 3.62 -10.91 11.44
C ARG A 157 5.10 -10.81 11.07
N ARG A 158 5.41 -10.94 9.77
CA ARG A 158 6.78 -10.83 9.23
C ARG A 158 7.76 -11.80 9.92
N GLY A 159 7.31 -13.04 10.19
CA GLY A 159 8.12 -14.08 10.83
C GLY A 159 8.41 -13.87 12.32
N LYS A 160 7.69 -12.95 12.99
CA LYS A 160 7.76 -12.71 14.43
C LYS A 160 6.35 -12.76 15.03
N PRO A 161 6.19 -13.06 16.33
CA PRO A 161 4.88 -12.93 16.96
C PRO A 161 4.30 -11.52 16.81
N CYS A 162 2.98 -11.42 16.65
CA CYS A 162 2.32 -10.11 16.60
C CYS A 162 2.59 -9.29 17.87
N TRP A 163 2.71 -7.98 17.75
CA TRP A 163 3.13 -7.11 18.87
C TRP A 163 2.21 -7.20 20.09
N TYR A 164 0.89 -7.33 19.91
CA TYR A 164 -0.04 -7.46 21.03
C TYR A 164 0.21 -8.71 21.89
N LEU A 165 0.85 -9.75 21.34
CA LEU A 165 1.29 -10.96 22.06
C LEU A 165 2.61 -10.76 22.82
N GLN A 166 3.36 -9.69 22.51
CA GLN A 166 4.59 -9.32 23.22
C GLN A 166 4.32 -8.54 24.51
N ASN A 167 3.06 -8.20 24.79
CA ASN A 167 2.68 -7.45 25.98
C ASN A 167 2.18 -8.39 27.10
N PRO A 168 2.95 -8.60 28.19
CA PRO A 168 2.56 -9.49 29.28
C PRO A 168 1.46 -8.92 30.18
N ARG A 169 1.04 -7.66 30.00
CA ARG A 169 0.14 -6.96 30.93
C ARG A 169 -1.35 -6.98 30.56
N GLN A 170 -1.75 -7.63 29.47
CA GLN A 170 -3.15 -7.69 28.98
C GLN A 170 -3.89 -6.33 28.91
N ALA A 171 -3.16 -5.21 28.85
CA ALA A 171 -3.73 -3.87 28.73
C ALA A 171 -4.05 -3.57 27.25
N PRO A 172 -5.03 -2.69 26.95
CA PRO A 172 -5.29 -2.25 25.58
C PRO A 172 -4.00 -1.76 24.93
N ASP A 173 -3.64 -2.35 23.78
CA ASP A 173 -2.40 -2.03 23.09
C ASP A 173 -2.49 -0.65 22.43
N GLY A 174 -1.97 0.37 23.11
CA GLY A 174 -1.89 1.73 22.60
C GLY A 174 -0.87 1.92 21.47
N ALA A 175 -0.12 0.87 21.07
CA ALA A 175 0.95 0.98 20.09
C ALA A 175 0.45 1.48 18.73
N ALA A 176 -0.63 0.88 18.22
CA ALA A 176 -1.21 1.30 16.94
C ALA A 176 -1.55 2.79 16.93
N ARG A 177 -2.19 3.28 18.00
CA ARG A 177 -2.58 4.69 18.13
C ARG A 177 -1.38 5.61 18.28
N LEU A 178 -0.36 5.22 19.05
CA LEU A 178 0.85 6.03 19.21
C LEU A 178 1.68 6.12 17.92
N ILE A 179 1.75 5.03 17.14
CA ILE A 179 2.36 5.05 15.80
C ILE A 179 1.57 5.98 14.87
N GLU A 180 0.23 5.96 14.90
CA GLU A 180 -0.57 6.89 14.11
C GLU A 180 -0.31 8.34 14.53
N CYS A 181 -0.26 8.64 15.83
CA CYS A 181 0.11 9.95 16.35
C CYS A 181 1.52 10.39 15.90
N ALA A 182 2.45 9.45 15.75
CA ALA A 182 3.82 9.73 15.29
C ALA A 182 3.86 10.26 13.84
N VAL A 183 2.92 9.86 12.98
CA VAL A 183 2.76 10.43 11.63
C VAL A 183 2.65 11.95 11.73
N TYR A 184 1.72 12.43 12.55
CA TYR A 184 1.44 13.87 12.68
C TYR A 184 2.55 14.64 13.39
N LYS A 185 3.30 13.99 14.29
CA LYS A 185 4.52 14.57 14.89
C LYS A 185 5.58 14.85 13.81
N LEU A 186 5.87 13.90 12.93
CA LEU A 186 6.83 14.07 11.84
C LEU A 186 6.34 15.07 10.80
N LEU A 187 5.06 15.00 10.41
CA LEU A 187 4.46 15.97 9.49
C LEU A 187 4.64 17.40 10.01
N LYS A 188 4.33 17.63 11.30
CA LYS A 188 4.52 18.94 11.92
C LYS A 188 5.99 19.34 12.00
N LYS A 189 6.91 18.42 12.31
CA LYS A 189 8.33 18.74 12.46
C LYS A 189 8.96 19.19 11.14
N TYR A 190 8.77 18.39 10.09
CA TYR A 190 9.48 18.56 8.82
C TYR A 190 8.72 19.36 7.76
N PHE A 191 7.39 19.35 7.80
CA PHE A 191 6.59 19.87 6.69
C PHE A 191 5.75 21.09 7.05
N ARG A 192 5.64 21.52 8.32
CA ARG A 192 4.77 22.65 8.72
C ARG A 192 4.99 23.99 7.98
N LYS A 193 6.16 24.17 7.35
CA LYS A 193 6.53 25.36 6.57
C LYS A 193 6.41 25.15 5.06
N LYS A 194 6.12 23.93 4.61
CA LYS A 194 5.92 23.59 3.20
C LYS A 194 4.49 23.96 2.81
N ASP A 195 4.33 24.42 1.58
CA ASP A 195 3.05 24.83 1.00
C ASP A 195 2.04 23.67 0.91
N TYR A 196 2.52 22.42 0.80
CA TYR A 196 1.70 21.20 0.77
C TYR A 196 1.47 20.56 2.15
N TYR A 197 1.78 21.24 3.26
CA TYR A 197 1.60 20.69 4.61
C TYR A 197 0.16 20.25 4.90
N ILE A 198 -0.80 21.12 4.61
CA ILE A 198 -2.22 20.87 4.86
C ILE A 198 -2.72 19.76 3.93
N ASP A 199 -2.33 19.79 2.65
CA ASP A 199 -2.65 18.74 1.68
C ASP A 199 -2.21 17.35 2.19
N ALA A 200 -0.97 17.24 2.69
CA ALA A 200 -0.46 16.00 3.25
C ALA A 200 -1.22 15.59 4.52
N LEU A 201 -1.45 16.53 5.45
CA LEU A 201 -2.16 16.28 6.69
C LEU A 201 -3.58 15.73 6.44
N GLU A 202 -4.34 16.36 5.56
CA GLU A 202 -5.69 15.94 5.18
C GLU A 202 -5.70 14.59 4.47
N LEU A 203 -4.71 14.34 3.59
CA LEU A 203 -4.55 13.04 2.93
C LEU A 203 -4.32 11.91 3.93
N PHE A 204 -3.44 12.09 4.92
CA PHE A 204 -3.18 11.08 5.95
C PHE A 204 -4.43 10.79 6.79
N HIS A 205 -5.14 11.82 7.24
CA HIS A 205 -6.41 11.64 7.96
C HIS A 205 -7.46 10.91 7.13
N THR A 206 -7.73 11.41 5.92
CA THR A 206 -8.76 10.85 5.02
C THR A 206 -8.48 9.39 4.68
N VAL A 207 -7.22 9.06 4.41
CA VAL A 207 -6.83 7.69 4.04
C VAL A 207 -6.80 6.77 5.25
N GLY A 208 -6.39 7.24 6.43
CA GLY A 208 -6.50 6.50 7.67
C GLY A 208 -7.95 6.13 8.00
N GLU A 209 -8.86 7.09 7.88
CA GLU A 209 -10.30 6.87 8.03
C GLU A 209 -10.82 5.82 7.02
N LYS A 210 -10.51 5.99 5.73
CA LYS A 210 -10.92 5.03 4.69
C LYS A 210 -10.41 3.62 4.96
N ALA A 211 -9.19 3.47 5.45
CA ALA A 211 -8.64 2.17 5.81
C ALA A 211 -9.41 1.53 6.97
N MET A 212 -9.77 2.31 7.99
CA MET A 212 -10.59 1.82 9.10
C MET A 212 -12.01 1.46 8.66
N LEU A 213 -12.65 2.27 7.82
CA LEU A 213 -13.95 1.93 7.21
C LEU A 213 -13.87 0.63 6.40
N GLY A 214 -12.78 0.43 5.65
CA GLY A 214 -12.56 -0.83 4.92
C GLY A 214 -12.47 -2.05 5.82
N LYS A 215 -11.89 -1.91 7.02
CA LYS A 215 -11.87 -2.98 8.02
C LYS A 215 -13.25 -3.22 8.63
N VAL A 216 -14.01 -2.18 8.91
CA VAL A 216 -15.39 -2.32 9.38
C VAL A 216 -16.21 -3.08 8.34
N LEU A 217 -16.15 -2.67 7.06
CA LEU A 217 -16.82 -3.38 5.98
C LEU A 217 -16.43 -4.86 5.91
N ASP A 218 -15.13 -5.18 6.02
CA ASP A 218 -14.64 -6.57 6.07
C ASP A 218 -15.24 -7.34 7.25
N MET A 219 -15.24 -6.78 8.46
CA MET A 219 -15.79 -7.43 9.65
C MET A 219 -17.32 -7.64 9.57
N GLU A 220 -18.07 -6.63 9.12
CA GLU A 220 -19.52 -6.73 8.97
C GLU A 220 -19.92 -7.84 8.00
N THR A 221 -19.11 -8.10 6.95
CA THR A 221 -19.37 -9.23 6.05
C THR A 221 -19.17 -10.60 6.70
N ARG A 222 -18.27 -10.73 7.68
CA ARG A 222 -18.03 -12.02 8.38
C ARG A 222 -19.23 -12.46 9.22
N GLY A 223 -20.13 -11.54 9.57
CA GLY A 223 -21.32 -11.82 10.37
C GLY A 223 -22.47 -12.48 9.61
N ASP A 224 -22.41 -12.55 8.28
CA ASP A 224 -23.47 -13.15 7.46
C ASP A 224 -23.19 -14.65 7.17
N PRO A 225 -23.88 -15.58 7.85
CA PRO A 225 -23.67 -17.01 7.65
C PRO A 225 -24.17 -17.50 6.28
N SER A 226 -24.97 -16.71 5.56
CA SER A 226 -25.52 -17.09 4.26
C SER A 226 -24.60 -16.78 3.08
N LEU A 227 -23.50 -16.05 3.33
CA LEU A 227 -22.60 -15.50 2.31
C LEU A 227 -23.32 -14.60 1.28
N SER A 228 -24.51 -14.09 1.60
CA SER A 228 -25.31 -13.26 0.69
C SER A 228 -24.64 -11.93 0.35
N LEU A 229 -23.82 -11.42 1.28
CA LEU A 229 -23.03 -10.20 1.08
C LEU A 229 -21.78 -10.42 0.21
N PHE A 230 -21.46 -11.67 -0.17
CA PHE A 230 -20.20 -12.02 -0.84
C PHE A 230 -20.35 -11.89 -2.36
N ASP A 231 -20.47 -10.65 -2.82
CA ASP A 231 -20.49 -10.30 -4.24
C ASP A 231 -19.30 -9.41 -4.63
N MET A 232 -19.10 -9.22 -5.94
CA MET A 232 -17.99 -8.41 -6.46
C MET A 232 -18.10 -6.93 -6.10
N THR A 233 -19.30 -6.41 -5.87
CA THR A 233 -19.51 -5.01 -5.48
C THR A 233 -19.01 -4.78 -4.06
N THR A 234 -19.39 -5.66 -3.13
CA THR A 234 -18.91 -5.67 -1.75
C THR A 234 -17.41 -5.89 -1.70
N TYR A 235 -16.89 -6.90 -2.40
CA TYR A 235 -15.45 -7.17 -2.49
C TYR A 235 -14.66 -5.96 -2.99
N ASN A 236 -15.06 -5.38 -4.13
CA ASN A 236 -14.39 -4.22 -4.70
C ASN A 236 -14.42 -3.02 -3.74
N THR A 237 -15.50 -2.87 -2.98
CA THR A 237 -15.62 -1.79 -1.98
C THR A 237 -14.66 -2.03 -0.80
N ILE A 238 -14.62 -3.25 -0.25
CA ILE A 238 -13.68 -3.64 0.81
C ILE A 238 -12.25 -3.43 0.33
N SER A 239 -11.88 -4.01 -0.81
CA SER A 239 -10.53 -3.94 -1.39
C SER A 239 -10.07 -2.49 -1.59
N LYS A 240 -10.94 -1.66 -2.18
CA LYS A 240 -10.70 -0.23 -2.41
C LYS A 240 -10.40 0.52 -1.11
N TYR A 241 -11.24 0.33 -0.10
CA TYR A 241 -11.13 1.06 1.18
C TYR A 241 -10.00 0.55 2.05
N ARG A 242 -9.88 -0.78 2.19
CA ARG A 242 -8.90 -1.45 3.03
C ARG A 242 -7.48 -1.28 2.51
N SER A 243 -7.28 -1.41 1.20
CA SER A 243 -5.93 -1.57 0.63
C SER A 243 -5.56 -0.49 -0.39
N ALA A 244 -6.43 -0.21 -1.36
CA ALA A 244 -6.07 0.61 -2.51
C ALA A 244 -5.71 2.07 -2.14
N TYR A 245 -6.50 2.71 -1.27
CA TYR A 245 -6.26 4.10 -0.88
C TYR A 245 -4.91 4.33 -0.21
N HIS A 246 -4.55 3.51 0.79
CA HIS A 246 -3.32 3.71 1.55
C HIS A 246 -2.09 3.11 0.87
N SER A 247 -2.25 2.04 0.08
CA SER A 247 -1.12 1.34 -0.52
C SER A 247 -0.69 1.91 -1.86
N PHE A 248 -1.63 2.43 -2.66
CA PHE A 248 -1.37 2.87 -4.03
C PHE A 248 -1.69 4.35 -4.23
N LYS A 249 -2.86 4.80 -3.79
CA LYS A 249 -3.26 6.20 -4.01
C LYS A 249 -2.44 7.20 -3.21
N LEU A 250 -2.33 6.96 -1.90
CA LEU A 250 -1.66 7.87 -0.98
C LEU A 250 -0.22 8.17 -1.38
N PRO A 251 0.66 7.18 -1.66
CA PRO A 251 2.06 7.47 -2.00
C PRO A 251 2.22 8.42 -3.19
N VAL A 252 1.46 8.21 -4.26
CA VAL A 252 1.52 9.07 -5.45
C VAL A 252 0.85 10.41 -5.22
N SER A 253 -0.24 10.47 -4.45
CA SER A 253 -0.90 11.74 -4.11
C SER A 253 0.03 12.66 -3.31
N LEU A 254 0.76 12.08 -2.34
CA LEU A 254 1.77 12.83 -1.57
C LEU A 254 2.85 13.37 -2.51
N ALA A 255 3.38 12.56 -3.41
CA ALA A 255 4.40 12.98 -4.36
C ALA A 255 3.91 14.08 -5.34
N LEU A 256 2.65 14.01 -5.82
CA LEU A 256 2.06 15.05 -6.66
C LEU A 256 2.05 16.41 -5.94
N TYR A 257 1.61 16.43 -4.68
CA TYR A 257 1.61 17.67 -3.89
C TYR A 257 3.02 18.16 -3.57
N MET A 258 3.95 17.25 -3.24
CA MET A 258 5.35 17.59 -3.03
C MET A 258 6.02 18.19 -4.27
N ALA A 259 5.62 17.76 -5.46
CA ALA A 259 6.07 18.30 -6.75
C ALA A 259 5.29 19.56 -7.19
N GLY A 260 4.43 20.12 -6.34
CA GLY A 260 3.63 21.31 -6.67
C GLY A 260 2.49 21.08 -7.67
N ILE A 261 2.19 19.83 -8.03
CA ILE A 261 1.14 19.49 -9.01
C ILE A 261 -0.22 19.46 -8.30
N ARG A 262 -1.01 20.54 -8.46
CA ARG A 262 -2.34 20.70 -7.85
C ARG A 262 -3.52 20.59 -8.82
N ILE A 263 -3.27 20.21 -10.07
CA ILE A 263 -4.31 20.09 -11.10
C ILE A 263 -5.23 18.91 -10.75
N SER A 264 -6.47 19.20 -10.36
CA SER A 264 -7.46 18.22 -9.89
C SER A 264 -7.66 17.04 -10.85
N GLU A 265 -7.68 17.31 -12.16
CA GLU A 265 -7.85 16.27 -13.18
C GLU A 265 -6.69 15.26 -13.21
N LEU A 266 -5.44 15.71 -12.99
CA LEU A 266 -4.29 14.80 -12.92
C LEU A 266 -4.37 13.90 -11.68
N HIS A 267 -4.78 14.45 -10.55
CA HIS A 267 -5.04 13.67 -9.33
C HIS A 267 -6.17 12.65 -9.55
N ARG A 268 -7.22 13.02 -10.28
CA ARG A 268 -8.34 12.12 -10.60
C ARG A 268 -7.90 10.96 -11.49
N GLN A 269 -7.14 11.24 -12.55
CA GLN A 269 -6.62 10.22 -13.46
C GLN A 269 -5.66 9.26 -12.77
N ALA A 270 -4.73 9.80 -11.97
CA ALA A 270 -3.79 9.01 -11.19
C ALA A 270 -4.54 8.09 -10.21
N ARG A 271 -5.54 8.63 -9.50
CA ARG A 271 -6.40 7.86 -8.60
C ARG A 271 -7.08 6.70 -9.30
N THR A 272 -7.66 6.90 -10.49
CA THR A 272 -8.34 5.81 -11.21
C THR A 272 -7.42 4.62 -11.43
N ILE A 273 -6.19 4.85 -11.89
CA ILE A 273 -5.20 3.80 -12.12
C ILE A 273 -4.80 3.12 -10.80
N GLN A 274 -4.52 3.92 -9.77
CA GLN A 274 -4.07 3.42 -8.47
C GLN A 274 -5.12 2.56 -7.76
N LEU A 275 -6.40 2.87 -7.95
CA LEU A 275 -7.48 2.07 -7.38
C LEU A 275 -7.58 0.69 -8.05
N GLU A 276 -7.42 0.61 -9.37
CA GLU A 276 -7.39 -0.69 -10.08
C GLU A 276 -6.15 -1.51 -9.71
N MET A 277 -4.98 -0.87 -9.60
CA MET A 277 -3.77 -1.54 -9.10
C MET A 277 -3.97 -2.10 -7.69
N GLY A 278 -4.66 -1.35 -6.83
CA GLY A 278 -5.01 -1.79 -5.48
C GLY A 278 -5.96 -2.98 -5.45
N ASN A 279 -6.97 -2.99 -6.33
CA ASN A 279 -7.89 -4.13 -6.48
C ASN A 279 -7.15 -5.39 -6.92
N PHE A 280 -6.28 -5.27 -7.94
CA PHE A 280 -5.45 -6.38 -8.40
C PHE A 280 -4.52 -6.89 -7.31
N TYR A 281 -3.84 -5.99 -6.59
CA TYR A 281 -2.96 -6.36 -5.49
C TYR A 281 -3.70 -7.11 -4.39
N GLN A 282 -4.93 -6.69 -4.03
CA GLN A 282 -5.71 -7.41 -3.04
C GLN A 282 -6.11 -8.80 -3.52
N ALA A 283 -6.52 -8.96 -4.78
CA ALA A 283 -6.83 -10.28 -5.34
C ALA A 283 -5.61 -11.22 -5.31
N GLN A 284 -4.40 -10.69 -5.55
CA GLN A 284 -3.16 -11.45 -5.37
C GLN A 284 -2.92 -11.84 -3.91
N CYS A 285 -3.11 -10.92 -2.96
CA CYS A 285 -3.00 -11.21 -1.53
C CYS A 285 -3.96 -12.33 -1.11
N ASP A 286 -5.22 -12.28 -1.56
CA ASP A 286 -6.24 -13.30 -1.26
C ASP A 286 -5.85 -14.66 -1.85
N PHE A 287 -5.35 -14.68 -3.09
CA PHE A 287 -4.87 -15.90 -3.75
C PHE A 287 -3.72 -16.56 -2.96
N PHE A 288 -2.69 -15.78 -2.60
CA PHE A 288 -1.54 -16.29 -1.86
C PHE A 288 -1.88 -16.61 -0.40
N ASN A 289 -2.91 -15.99 0.17
CA ASN A 289 -3.42 -16.38 1.48
C ASN A 289 -3.98 -17.82 1.43
N CYS A 290 -4.79 -18.14 0.43
CA CYS A 290 -5.39 -19.48 0.33
C CYS A 290 -4.39 -20.57 -0.08
N TYR A 291 -3.59 -20.34 -1.13
CA TYR A 291 -2.74 -21.39 -1.70
C TYR A 291 -1.31 -21.39 -1.16
N GLY A 292 -0.94 -20.38 -0.38
CA GLY A 292 0.45 -20.14 0.00
C GLY A 292 1.34 -19.82 -1.20
N GLY A 293 2.62 -19.63 -0.93
CA GLY A 293 3.61 -19.35 -1.97
C GLY A 293 3.61 -17.89 -2.42
N GLY A 294 4.67 -17.53 -3.17
CA GLY A 294 4.97 -16.15 -3.55
C GLY A 294 6.27 -15.65 -2.91
N ARG A 295 7.04 -14.84 -3.64
CA ARG A 295 8.37 -14.34 -3.20
C ARG A 295 8.29 -13.47 -1.93
N TRP A 296 7.11 -12.96 -1.59
CA TRP A 296 6.84 -11.96 -0.55
C TRP A 296 5.81 -12.40 0.51
N HIS A 297 5.20 -13.58 0.37
CA HIS A 297 4.15 -14.08 1.27
C HIS A 297 4.67 -15.26 2.11
N HIS A 298 3.96 -15.59 3.18
CA HIS A 298 4.34 -16.71 4.04
C HIS A 298 4.38 -18.02 3.23
N LYS A 299 5.30 -18.93 3.59
CA LYS A 299 5.38 -20.26 2.96
C LYS A 299 4.14 -21.12 3.22
N ARG A 300 3.36 -20.78 4.24
CA ARG A 300 2.12 -21.47 4.62
C ARG A 300 0.90 -20.63 4.22
N PRO A 301 -0.23 -21.28 3.89
CA PRO A 301 -1.52 -20.62 3.78
C PRO A 301 -1.84 -19.77 5.02
N GLY A 302 -2.58 -18.69 4.80
CA GLY A 302 -3.16 -17.87 5.84
C GLY A 302 -4.49 -18.43 6.33
N HIS A 303 -5.27 -17.57 6.97
CA HIS A 303 -6.46 -17.90 7.76
C HIS A 303 -7.73 -17.23 7.19
N ASP A 304 -7.70 -16.75 5.93
CA ASP A 304 -8.85 -16.00 5.38
C ASP A 304 -10.14 -16.85 5.30
N ILE A 305 -10.01 -18.16 5.06
CA ILE A 305 -11.14 -19.11 5.04
C ILE A 305 -11.69 -19.31 6.46
N GLU A 306 -10.82 -19.58 7.42
CA GLU A 306 -11.16 -19.78 8.84
C GLU A 306 -11.83 -18.55 9.45
N ASP A 307 -11.38 -17.35 9.03
CA ASP A 307 -11.92 -16.06 9.42
C ASP A 307 -13.23 -15.70 8.72
N GLY A 308 -13.62 -16.44 7.69
CA GLY A 308 -14.84 -16.18 6.91
C GLY A 308 -14.78 -14.87 6.14
N ARG A 309 -13.62 -14.51 5.57
CA ARG A 309 -13.44 -13.22 4.90
C ARG A 309 -14.09 -13.17 3.52
N CYS A 310 -14.61 -12.01 3.15
CA CYS A 310 -15.06 -11.72 1.79
C CYS A 310 -13.84 -11.54 0.86
N THR A 311 -13.22 -12.64 0.46
CA THR A 311 -12.07 -12.67 -0.45
C THR A 311 -12.49 -12.77 -1.91
N TRP A 312 -11.58 -12.42 -2.83
CA TRP A 312 -11.81 -12.61 -4.26
C TRP A 312 -12.18 -14.06 -4.62
N LEU A 313 -11.52 -15.02 -3.98
CA LEU A 313 -11.69 -16.45 -4.27
C LEU A 313 -13.12 -16.92 -3.98
N ILE A 314 -13.66 -16.62 -2.79
CA ILE A 314 -15.01 -17.06 -2.42
C ILE A 314 -16.07 -16.39 -3.29
N VAL A 315 -15.90 -15.10 -3.60
CA VAL A 315 -16.83 -14.37 -4.47
C VAL A 315 -16.87 -14.97 -5.88
N VAL A 316 -15.71 -15.29 -6.47
CA VAL A 316 -15.65 -15.93 -7.78
C VAL A 316 -16.16 -17.38 -7.72
N ALA A 317 -15.90 -18.11 -6.64
CA ALA A 317 -16.43 -19.45 -6.44
C ALA A 317 -17.96 -19.44 -6.40
N LEU A 318 -18.58 -18.53 -5.64
CA LEU A 318 -20.04 -18.39 -5.55
C LEU A 318 -20.69 -17.99 -6.89
N GLN A 319 -20.00 -17.27 -7.76
CA GLN A 319 -20.48 -16.95 -9.10
C GLN A 319 -20.53 -18.16 -10.03
N ARG A 320 -19.66 -19.15 -9.81
CA ARG A 320 -19.46 -20.30 -10.70
C ARG A 320 -20.02 -21.61 -10.15
N ALA A 321 -20.23 -21.68 -8.84
CA ALA A 321 -20.64 -22.88 -8.12
C ALA A 321 -22.06 -23.35 -8.51
N SER A 322 -22.23 -24.66 -8.64
CA SER A 322 -23.54 -25.31 -8.67
C SER A 322 -24.29 -25.13 -7.34
N PRO A 323 -25.62 -25.37 -7.28
CA PRO A 323 -26.35 -25.30 -6.02
C PRO A 323 -25.75 -26.17 -4.90
N ALA A 324 -25.28 -27.38 -5.23
CA ALA A 324 -24.64 -28.26 -4.26
C ALA A 324 -23.28 -27.71 -3.78
N GLN A 325 -22.47 -27.15 -4.68
CA GLN A 325 -21.19 -26.52 -4.31
C GLN A 325 -21.40 -25.27 -3.45
N LYS A 326 -22.44 -24.47 -3.72
CA LYS A 326 -22.80 -23.31 -2.89
C LYS A 326 -23.19 -23.73 -1.48
N GLN A 327 -24.00 -24.78 -1.36
CA GLN A 327 -24.40 -25.31 -0.06
C GLN A 327 -23.18 -25.78 0.75
N ALA A 328 -22.25 -26.49 0.11
CA ALA A 328 -20.99 -26.90 0.74
C ALA A 328 -20.14 -25.69 1.19
N LEU A 329 -20.06 -24.61 0.40
CA LEU A 329 -19.36 -23.40 0.81
C LEU A 329 -20.02 -22.75 2.04
N ILE A 330 -21.34 -22.64 2.07
CA ILE A 330 -22.09 -22.09 3.21
C ILE A 330 -21.86 -22.90 4.50
N GLU A 331 -21.77 -24.23 4.39
CA GLU A 331 -21.60 -25.12 5.55
C GLU A 331 -20.18 -25.10 6.16
N ASN A 332 -19.17 -24.79 5.34
CA ASN A 332 -17.76 -24.96 5.68
C ASN A 332 -16.98 -23.64 5.82
N TYR A 333 -17.31 -22.60 5.07
CA TYR A 333 -16.57 -21.33 5.09
C TYR A 333 -16.74 -20.59 6.44
N GLY A 334 -15.67 -19.95 6.94
CA GLY A 334 -15.69 -19.25 8.23
C GLY A 334 -15.73 -20.19 9.46
N LYS A 335 -15.25 -21.43 9.31
CA LYS A 335 -15.12 -22.40 10.40
C LYS A 335 -13.63 -22.62 10.68
N ARG A 336 -13.27 -22.73 11.96
CA ARG A 336 -11.89 -23.02 12.41
C ARG A 336 -11.57 -24.52 12.50
N ASP A 337 -12.46 -25.36 11.97
CA ASP A 337 -12.31 -26.80 11.93
C ASP A 337 -11.45 -27.17 10.73
N GLU A 338 -10.31 -27.84 10.95
CA GLU A 338 -9.34 -28.16 9.89
C GLU A 338 -9.95 -28.96 8.74
N GLU A 339 -10.96 -29.80 8.99
CA GLU A 339 -11.63 -30.56 7.92
C GLU A 339 -12.51 -29.70 7.00
N LYS A 340 -12.80 -28.46 7.41
CA LYS A 340 -13.69 -27.52 6.70
C LYS A 340 -12.96 -26.41 5.94
N VAL A 341 -11.65 -26.30 6.13
CA VAL A 341 -10.81 -25.18 5.67
C VAL A 341 -10.09 -25.51 4.37
#